data_AF-A0A7X7L4E8-F1
#
_entry.id   AF-A0A7X7L4E8-F1
#
_cell.length_a   1.000
_cell.length_b   1.000
_cell.length_c   1.000
_cell.angle_alpha   90.00
_cell.angle_beta   90.00
_cell.angle_gamma   90.00
#
_symmetry.space_group_name_H-M   'P 1'
#
loop_
_entity.id
_entity.type
_entity.pdbx_description
1 polymer ?
#
loop_
_entity_poly.entity_id
_entity_poly.type
_entity_poly.pdbx_seq_one_letter_code
_entity_poly.pdbx_strand_id
1 'polypeptide(L)'
;LTVMTNFYNSSYEDTDLEDIQDVGSERYKIAYEYINENIDKFDVESAFECLSKVVQKPSFSSWPTQYSLVMDPVNKDIYFTIARDFDKVWKISLENETIETYMGFDEYSIAHMPINGFTLSELENSNLDNFKIYEQSKSNNTVYIITIVTGVLVLTAVIALILIKKRKNSNTATH
;
A
#
# COMPACT_ATOMS: atom_id res chain seq x y z
N LEU A 1 0.86 25.15 -8.86
CA LEU A 1 1.24 24.38 -10.06
C LEU A 1 1.65 22.98 -9.62
N THR A 2 0.96 21.94 -10.09
CA THR A 2 1.03 20.58 -9.50
C THR A 2 1.83 19.59 -10.38
N VAL A 3 2.22 19.99 -11.59
CA VAL A 3 2.92 19.14 -12.57
C VAL A 3 4.29 19.72 -12.90
N MET A 4 5.29 18.85 -13.07
CA MET A 4 6.65 19.21 -13.48
C MET A 4 7.15 18.19 -14.51
N THR A 5 7.90 18.67 -15.51
CA THR A 5 8.58 17.81 -16.49
C THR A 5 10.04 18.28 -16.70
N ASN A 6 10.57 18.18 -17.92
CA ASN A 6 11.97 18.45 -18.24
C ASN A 6 12.27 19.92 -18.57
N PHE A 7 11.34 20.83 -18.29
CA PHE A 7 11.53 22.27 -18.42
C PHE A 7 11.12 22.99 -17.12
N TYR A 8 11.60 24.22 -16.95
CA TYR A 8 11.24 25.04 -15.79
C TYR A 8 9.86 25.66 -15.99
N ASN A 9 8.94 25.39 -15.08
CA ASN A 9 7.59 25.96 -15.14
C ASN A 9 7.61 27.50 -15.12
N SER A 10 8.59 28.11 -14.46
CA SER A 10 8.79 29.57 -14.44
C SER A 10 9.10 30.18 -15.82
N SER A 11 9.53 29.37 -16.79
CA SER A 11 9.73 29.83 -18.16
C SER A 11 8.43 30.08 -18.91
N TYR A 12 7.28 29.63 -18.38
CA TYR A 12 5.98 29.62 -19.03
C TYR A 12 4.86 30.16 -18.12
N GLU A 13 5.19 30.99 -17.12
CA GLU A 13 4.23 31.46 -16.10
C GLU A 13 3.02 32.23 -16.69
N ASP A 14 3.24 32.96 -17.78
CA ASP A 14 2.23 33.74 -18.51
C ASP A 14 1.91 33.15 -19.90
N THR A 15 2.14 31.86 -20.11
CA THR A 15 1.87 31.18 -21.38
C THR A 15 0.67 30.24 -21.24
N ASP A 16 -0.26 30.32 -22.19
CA ASP A 16 -1.39 29.40 -22.25
C ASP A 16 -0.90 27.96 -22.44
N LEU A 17 -1.60 27.00 -21.82
CA LEU A 17 -1.19 25.59 -21.79
C LEU A 17 -0.92 25.03 -23.19
N GLU A 18 -1.76 25.38 -24.16
CA GLU A 18 -1.66 24.93 -25.56
C GLU A 18 -0.37 25.42 -26.24
N ASP A 19 0.09 26.61 -25.86
CA ASP A 19 1.22 27.33 -26.47
C ASP A 19 2.58 26.91 -25.90
N ILE A 20 2.61 26.08 -24.85
CA ILE A 20 3.87 25.56 -24.29
C ILE A 20 4.52 24.61 -25.30
N GLN A 21 5.74 24.95 -25.76
CA GLN A 21 6.53 24.18 -26.72
C GLN A 21 7.94 23.94 -26.16
N ASP A 22 8.19 22.73 -25.66
CA ASP A 22 9.50 22.27 -25.19
C ASP A 22 9.56 20.73 -25.09
N VAL A 23 10.75 20.18 -24.83
CA VAL A 23 10.95 18.77 -24.50
C VAL A 23 10.16 18.41 -23.24
N GLY A 24 9.15 17.56 -23.40
CA GLY A 24 8.25 17.16 -22.32
C GLY A 24 6.98 17.99 -22.17
N SER A 25 6.81 19.05 -22.97
CA SER A 25 5.57 19.84 -23.03
C SER A 25 4.31 18.99 -23.27
N GLU A 26 4.34 18.06 -24.23
CA GLU A 26 3.21 17.15 -24.47
C GLU A 26 2.86 16.29 -23.24
N ARG A 27 3.87 15.77 -22.53
CA ARG A 27 3.65 15.02 -21.28
C ARG A 27 3.12 15.92 -20.17
N TYR A 28 3.59 17.16 -20.11
CA TYR A 28 3.12 18.15 -19.16
C TYR A 28 1.63 18.45 -19.39
N LYS A 29 1.21 18.72 -20.63
CA LYS A 29 -0.18 19.02 -21.00
C LYS A 29 -1.11 17.85 -20.65
N ILE A 30 -0.77 16.64 -21.10
CA ILE A 30 -1.56 15.42 -20.83
C ILE A 30 -1.73 15.19 -19.32
N ALA A 31 -0.64 15.28 -18.54
CA ALA A 31 -0.73 15.09 -17.10
C ALA A 31 -1.54 16.20 -16.41
N TYR A 32 -1.33 17.46 -16.82
CA TYR A 32 -2.02 18.60 -16.25
C TYR A 32 -3.54 18.51 -16.46
N GLU A 33 -3.96 18.23 -17.70
CA GLU A 33 -5.39 18.05 -18.04
C GLU A 33 -6.00 16.89 -17.27
N TYR A 34 -5.36 15.72 -17.30
CA TYR A 34 -5.88 14.53 -16.63
C TYR A 34 -6.02 14.72 -15.12
N ILE A 35 -5.02 15.33 -14.46
CA ILE A 35 -5.07 15.63 -13.02
C ILE A 35 -6.20 16.62 -12.73
N ASN A 36 -6.34 17.68 -13.53
CA ASN A 36 -7.35 18.70 -13.32
C ASN A 36 -8.78 18.15 -13.50
N GLU A 37 -8.99 17.24 -14.46
CA GLU A 37 -10.27 16.56 -14.68
C GLU A 37 -10.64 15.58 -13.56
N ASN A 38 -9.65 15.03 -12.85
CA ASN A 38 -9.84 13.98 -11.83
C ASN A 38 -9.52 14.44 -10.41
N ILE A 39 -9.29 15.73 -10.17
CA ILE A 39 -8.71 16.26 -8.92
C ILE A 39 -9.51 15.88 -7.67
N ASP A 40 -10.84 15.86 -7.76
CA ASP A 40 -11.73 15.58 -6.62
C ASP A 40 -11.67 14.11 -6.16
N LYS A 41 -11.13 13.22 -7.00
CA LYS A 41 -11.07 11.76 -6.75
C LYS A 41 -9.68 11.20 -6.98
N PHE A 42 -8.66 12.07 -7.01
CA PHE A 42 -7.33 11.67 -7.42
C PHE A 42 -6.68 10.76 -6.37
N ASP A 43 -6.57 9.49 -6.71
CA ASP A 43 -6.04 8.41 -5.87
C ASP A 43 -4.89 7.65 -6.56
N VAL A 44 -4.44 6.55 -5.95
CA VAL A 44 -3.33 5.74 -6.48
C VAL A 44 -3.63 5.18 -7.87
N GLU A 45 -4.86 4.76 -8.14
CA GLU A 45 -5.28 4.22 -9.43
C GLU A 45 -5.24 5.32 -10.50
N SER A 46 -5.86 6.47 -10.22
CA SER A 46 -5.85 7.64 -11.11
C SER A 46 -4.43 8.13 -11.37
N ALA A 47 -3.54 8.08 -10.36
CA ALA A 47 -2.14 8.45 -10.51
C ALA A 47 -1.39 7.51 -11.47
N PHE A 48 -1.59 6.19 -11.38
CA PHE A 48 -1.01 5.25 -12.35
C PHE A 48 -1.60 5.39 -13.74
N GLU A 49 -2.91 5.65 -13.85
CA GLU A 49 -3.52 5.92 -15.15
C GLU A 49 -2.88 7.17 -15.79
N CYS A 50 -2.73 8.26 -15.03
CA CYS A 50 -2.01 9.46 -15.48
C CYS A 50 -0.59 9.12 -15.97
N LEU A 51 0.18 8.38 -15.18
CA LEU A 51 1.55 7.96 -15.52
C LEU A 51 1.59 7.10 -16.78
N SER A 52 0.60 6.24 -17.00
CA SER A 52 0.48 5.40 -18.19
C SER A 52 0.28 6.22 -19.47
N LYS A 53 -0.43 7.36 -19.38
CA LYS A 53 -0.65 8.26 -20.52
C LYS A 53 0.59 9.06 -20.91
N VAL A 54 1.48 9.34 -19.97
CA VAL A 54 2.70 10.15 -20.19
C VAL A 54 3.98 9.32 -20.30
N VAL A 55 3.84 8.00 -20.42
CA VAL A 55 4.97 7.07 -20.49
C VAL A 55 5.78 7.27 -21.78
N GLN A 56 7.11 7.27 -21.66
CA GLN A 56 7.99 7.27 -22.83
C GLN A 56 8.25 5.83 -23.27
N LYS A 57 7.75 5.48 -24.47
CA LYS A 57 7.93 4.14 -25.06
C LYS A 57 9.22 4.09 -25.90
N PRO A 58 9.91 2.93 -25.96
CA PRO A 58 11.13 2.76 -26.75
C PRO A 58 10.97 3.09 -28.24
N SER A 59 9.76 2.94 -28.79
CA SER A 59 9.44 3.24 -30.19
C SER A 59 9.49 4.73 -30.54
N PHE A 60 9.40 5.63 -29.55
CA PHE A 60 9.29 7.07 -29.77
C PHE A 60 10.34 7.89 -29.02
N SER A 61 11.16 7.26 -28.16
CA SER A 61 12.14 7.96 -27.34
C SER A 61 13.40 7.12 -27.13
N SER A 62 14.56 7.76 -27.22
CA SER A 62 15.85 7.19 -26.80
C SER A 62 15.94 7.04 -25.27
N TRP A 63 14.98 7.56 -24.52
CA TRP A 63 14.93 7.58 -23.06
C TRP A 63 13.62 6.96 -22.55
N PRO A 64 13.43 5.64 -22.72
CA PRO A 64 12.19 4.99 -22.32
C PRO A 64 12.04 4.96 -20.80
N THR A 65 10.83 5.19 -20.30
CA THR A 65 10.51 5.19 -18.85
C THR A 65 10.85 3.82 -18.25
N GLN A 66 11.78 3.75 -17.30
CA GLN A 66 12.19 2.47 -16.70
C GLN A 66 11.31 2.04 -15.53
N TYR A 67 10.82 3.00 -14.75
CA TYR A 67 9.94 2.77 -13.61
C TYR A 67 8.99 3.96 -13.46
N SER A 68 7.87 3.76 -12.78
CA SER A 68 6.91 4.82 -12.43
C SER A 68 6.48 4.62 -11.00
N LEU A 69 6.45 5.70 -10.20
CA LEU A 69 6.15 5.65 -8.77
C LEU A 69 4.97 6.57 -8.44
N VAL A 70 4.15 6.13 -7.50
CA VAL A 70 3.11 6.93 -6.84
C VAL A 70 3.39 6.89 -5.34
N MET A 71 3.43 8.05 -4.70
CA MET A 71 3.65 8.16 -3.26
C MET A 71 2.34 8.56 -2.59
N ASP A 72 1.90 7.75 -1.63
CA ASP A 72 0.80 8.08 -0.73
C ASP A 72 1.38 8.54 0.61
N PRO A 73 1.50 9.86 0.85
CA PRO A 73 2.08 10.38 2.08
C PRO A 73 1.20 10.15 3.31
N VAL A 74 -0.11 9.92 3.14
CA VAL A 74 -1.04 9.70 4.25
C VAL A 74 -0.81 8.32 4.85
N ASN A 75 -0.74 7.30 3.99
CA ASN A 75 -0.50 5.92 4.40
C ASN A 75 0.99 5.56 4.50
N LYS A 76 1.89 6.45 4.08
CA LYS A 76 3.35 6.23 4.01
C LYS A 76 3.70 5.03 3.13
N ASP A 77 2.98 4.90 2.02
CA ASP A 77 3.18 3.82 1.05
C ASP A 77 3.72 4.40 -0.26
N ILE A 78 4.58 3.63 -0.92
CA ILE A 78 5.08 3.91 -2.26
C ILE A 78 4.64 2.78 -3.17
N TYR A 79 3.92 3.10 -4.22
CA TYR A 79 3.51 2.14 -5.24
C TYR A 79 4.40 2.33 -6.46
N PHE A 80 4.77 1.24 -7.13
CA PHE A 80 5.56 1.37 -8.35
C PHE A 80 5.32 0.25 -9.36
N THR A 81 5.53 0.59 -10.63
CA THR A 81 5.61 -0.35 -11.74
C THR A 81 7.01 -0.29 -12.37
N ILE A 82 7.42 -1.42 -12.95
CA ILE A 82 8.68 -1.64 -13.63
C ILE A 82 8.43 -1.78 -15.12
N ALA A 83 9.33 -1.24 -15.95
CA ALA A 83 9.36 -1.42 -17.40
C ALA A 83 8.04 -1.08 -18.12
N ARG A 84 7.20 -0.22 -17.51
CA ARG A 84 5.92 0.27 -18.03
C ARG A 84 4.82 -0.80 -18.03
N ASP A 85 4.99 -1.85 -17.22
CA ASP A 85 3.99 -2.88 -16.99
C ASP A 85 2.98 -2.38 -15.93
N PHE A 86 2.06 -1.50 -16.35
CA PHE A 86 1.06 -0.92 -15.45
C PHE A 86 0.03 -1.94 -14.97
N ASP A 87 0.01 -3.15 -15.54
CA ASP A 87 -0.82 -4.25 -15.03
C ASP A 87 -0.24 -4.78 -13.72
N LYS A 88 1.09 -4.73 -13.54
CA LYS A 88 1.78 -5.19 -12.34
C LYS A 88 2.31 -4.05 -11.49
N VAL A 89 1.75 -3.90 -10.30
CA VAL A 89 2.14 -2.88 -9.33
C VAL A 89 2.61 -3.51 -8.03
N TRP A 90 3.77 -3.06 -7.57
CA TRP A 90 4.33 -3.36 -6.25
C TRP A 90 3.99 -2.23 -5.28
N LYS A 91 3.92 -2.54 -3.99
CA LYS A 91 3.83 -1.55 -2.91
C LYS A 91 4.96 -1.72 -1.92
N ILE A 92 5.55 -0.61 -1.50
CA ILE A 92 6.48 -0.52 -0.38
C ILE A 92 5.77 0.21 0.74
N SER A 93 5.70 -0.41 1.92
CA SER A 93 5.24 0.26 3.13
C SER A 93 6.44 0.81 3.89
N LEU A 94 6.50 2.13 4.04
CA LEU A 94 7.56 2.77 4.83
C LEU A 94 7.35 2.58 6.33
N GLU A 95 6.10 2.42 6.77
CA GLU A 95 5.78 2.17 8.18
C GLU A 95 6.17 0.77 8.62
N ASN A 96 5.95 -0.23 7.77
CA ASN A 96 6.24 -1.63 8.09
C ASN A 96 7.60 -2.11 7.55
N GLU A 97 8.29 -1.27 6.79
CA GLU A 97 9.54 -1.60 6.09
C GLU A 97 9.38 -2.88 5.24
N THR A 98 8.31 -2.94 4.44
CA THR A 98 7.98 -4.10 3.59
C THR A 98 7.86 -3.73 2.13
N ILE A 99 8.00 -4.72 1.26
CA ILE A 99 7.55 -4.70 -0.13
C ILE A 99 6.53 -5.83 -0.33
N GLU A 100 5.50 -5.57 -1.12
CA GLU A 100 4.48 -6.56 -1.45
C GLU A 100 3.95 -6.41 -2.87
N THR A 101 3.39 -7.50 -3.40
CA THR A 101 2.57 -7.45 -4.61
C THR A 101 1.26 -6.72 -4.30
N TYR A 102 0.87 -5.78 -5.17
CA TYR A 102 -0.32 -4.95 -4.95
C TYR A 102 -1.40 -5.20 -6.00
N MET A 103 -1.04 -5.25 -7.29
CA MET A 103 -1.99 -5.43 -8.39
C MET A 103 -1.38 -6.25 -9.53
N GLY A 104 -2.20 -7.11 -10.16
CA GLY A 104 -1.87 -7.87 -11.37
C GLY A 104 -0.91 -9.05 -11.20
N PHE A 105 -0.71 -9.52 -9.97
CA PHE A 105 0.02 -10.75 -9.67
C PHE A 105 -0.96 -11.90 -9.44
N ASP A 106 -0.56 -13.11 -9.84
CA ASP A 106 -1.35 -14.32 -9.63
C ASP A 106 -1.46 -14.68 -8.14
N GLU A 107 -0.42 -14.35 -7.36
CA GLU A 107 -0.34 -14.60 -5.92
C GLU A 107 0.08 -13.35 -5.14
N TYR A 108 -0.46 -13.23 -3.93
CA TYR A 108 -0.06 -12.18 -2.99
C TYR A 108 1.20 -12.61 -2.24
N SER A 109 2.23 -11.76 -2.26
CA SER A 109 3.52 -12.01 -1.62
C SER A 109 4.02 -10.73 -0.94
N ILE A 110 4.62 -10.87 0.24
CA ILE A 110 5.17 -9.78 1.05
C ILE A 110 6.50 -10.18 1.68
N ALA A 111 7.45 -9.26 1.72
CA ALA A 111 8.73 -9.44 2.39
C ALA A 111 9.19 -8.14 3.07
N HIS A 112 10.00 -8.26 4.13
CA HIS A 112 10.70 -7.10 4.68
C HIS A 112 11.77 -6.58 3.71
N MET A 113 11.94 -5.27 3.67
CA MET A 113 12.96 -4.60 2.87
C MET A 113 14.36 -5.01 3.39
N PRO A 114 15.20 -5.69 2.59
CA PRO A 114 16.56 -5.99 2.99
C PRO A 114 17.39 -4.70 3.01
N ILE A 115 18.47 -4.69 3.81
CA ILE A 115 19.36 -3.53 3.98
C ILE A 115 19.89 -3.00 2.62
N ASN A 116 20.13 -3.89 1.66
CA ASN A 116 20.65 -3.55 0.34
C ASN A 116 19.55 -3.30 -0.71
N GLY A 117 18.28 -3.36 -0.31
CA GLY A 117 17.14 -3.34 -1.23
C GLY A 117 17.04 -4.61 -2.09
N PHE A 118 15.99 -4.63 -2.92
CA PHE A 118 15.80 -5.68 -3.92
C PHE A 118 16.42 -5.27 -5.25
N THR A 119 17.07 -6.23 -5.90
CA THR A 119 17.43 -6.13 -7.31
C THR A 119 16.20 -6.30 -8.19
N LEU A 120 16.24 -5.72 -9.39
CA LEU A 120 15.19 -5.89 -10.38
C LEU A 120 14.94 -7.37 -10.70
N SER A 121 16.00 -8.16 -10.86
CA SER A 121 15.89 -9.60 -11.13
C SER A 121 15.19 -10.37 -10.02
N GLU A 122 15.34 -9.96 -8.76
CA GLU A 122 14.62 -10.61 -7.64
C GLU A 122 13.12 -10.33 -7.71
N LEU A 123 12.74 -9.10 -8.07
CA LEU A 123 11.34 -8.71 -8.23
C LEU A 123 10.70 -9.35 -9.48
N GLU A 124 11.39 -9.38 -10.61
CA GLU A 124 10.86 -9.96 -11.86
C GLU A 124 10.56 -11.45 -11.73
N ASN A 125 11.39 -12.19 -10.99
CA ASN A 125 11.15 -13.60 -10.72
C ASN A 125 10.02 -13.84 -9.71
N SER A 126 9.42 -12.77 -9.15
CA SER A 126 8.40 -12.79 -8.09
C SER A 126 8.80 -13.69 -6.91
N ASN A 127 10.09 -13.94 -6.74
CA ASN A 127 10.63 -14.87 -5.76
C ASN A 127 10.92 -14.10 -4.47
N LEU A 128 9.84 -13.66 -3.83
CA LEU A 128 9.91 -13.12 -2.48
C LEU A 128 10.07 -14.22 -1.43
N ASP A 129 9.86 -15.49 -1.78
CA ASP A 129 9.93 -16.66 -0.88
C ASP A 129 11.32 -16.86 -0.25
N ASN A 130 12.38 -16.43 -0.94
CA ASN A 130 13.74 -16.45 -0.40
C ASN A 130 13.95 -15.42 0.73
N PHE A 131 13.00 -14.51 0.93
CA PHE A 131 13.04 -13.47 1.94
C PHE A 131 12.02 -13.84 3.02
N LYS A 132 12.49 -13.92 4.27
CA LYS A 132 11.73 -14.48 5.39
C LYS A 132 10.30 -13.93 5.44
N ILE A 133 9.32 -14.80 5.13
CA ILE A 133 7.92 -14.59 5.44
C ILE A 133 7.84 -14.43 6.96
N TYR A 134 7.37 -13.28 7.43
CA TYR A 134 6.93 -13.19 8.80
C TYR A 134 5.60 -13.93 8.92
N GLU A 135 5.54 -14.93 9.80
CA GLU A 135 4.26 -15.28 10.43
C GLU A 135 3.79 -14.02 11.15
N GLN A 136 2.74 -13.39 10.60
CA GLN A 136 2.00 -12.31 11.23
C GLN A 136 1.88 -12.59 12.73
N SER A 137 2.60 -11.83 13.59
CA SER A 137 2.29 -11.84 15.01
C SER A 137 0.84 -11.48 15.08
N LYS A 138 0.07 -12.47 15.51
CA LYS A 138 -1.30 -12.30 15.91
C LYS A 138 -1.33 -11.04 16.76
N SER A 139 -1.96 -9.97 16.24
CA SER A 139 -2.03 -8.67 16.89
C SER A 139 -2.22 -8.87 18.39
N ASN A 140 -1.43 -8.17 19.21
CA ASN A 140 -1.54 -8.26 20.66
C ASN A 140 -3.01 -8.08 21.10
N ASN A 141 -3.83 -7.32 20.36
CA ASN A 141 -5.26 -7.21 20.60
C ASN A 141 -6.00 -8.55 20.57
N THR A 142 -5.70 -9.45 19.63
CA THR A 142 -6.34 -10.78 19.58
C THR A 142 -5.95 -11.62 20.79
N VAL A 143 -4.67 -11.56 21.22
CA VAL A 143 -4.20 -12.24 22.43
C VAL A 143 -4.84 -11.62 23.69
N TYR A 144 -4.92 -10.30 23.79
CA TYR A 144 -5.60 -9.59 24.88
C TYR A 144 -7.09 -9.92 24.93
N ILE A 145 -7.78 -9.93 23.80
CA ILE A 145 -9.21 -10.28 23.71
C ILE A 145 -9.43 -11.73 24.16
N ILE A 146 -8.62 -12.69 23.69
CA ILE A 146 -8.72 -14.10 24.12
C ILE A 146 -8.46 -14.23 25.62
N THR A 147 -7.47 -13.51 26.15
CA THR A 147 -7.13 -13.54 27.59
C THR A 147 -8.25 -12.96 28.45
N ILE A 148 -8.88 -11.86 28.02
CA ILE A 148 -10.04 -11.27 28.71
C ILE A 148 -11.23 -12.23 28.68
N VAL A 149 -11.57 -12.79 27.51
CA VAL A 149 -12.71 -13.70 27.36
C VAL A 149 -12.54 -14.97 28.21
N THR A 150 -11.35 -15.57 28.20
CA THR A 150 -11.06 -16.75 29.04
C THR A 150 -11.09 -16.41 30.52
N GLY A 151 -10.54 -15.27 30.95
CA GLY A 151 -10.62 -14.80 32.33
C GLY A 151 -12.05 -14.63 32.85
N VAL A 152 -12.94 -14.04 32.03
CA VAL A 152 -14.36 -13.86 32.37
C VAL A 152 -15.09 -15.20 32.49
N LEU A 153 -14.83 -16.16 31.60
CA LEU A 153 -15.44 -17.49 31.66
C LEU A 153 -15.02 -18.27 32.92
N VAL A 154 -13.75 -18.17 33.33
CA VAL A 154 -13.29 -18.81 34.58
C VAL A 154 -13.97 -18.17 35.79
N LEU A 155 -14.06 -16.84 35.84
CA LEU A 155 -14.68 -16.14 36.97
C LEU A 155 -16.18 -16.49 37.11
N THR A 156 -16.91 -16.53 35.99
CA THR A 156 -18.34 -16.91 35.99
C THR A 156 -18.56 -18.35 36.42
N ALA A 157 -17.71 -19.29 35.99
CA ALA A 157 -17.76 -20.68 36.43
C ALA A 157 -17.49 -20.83 37.94
N VAL A 158 -16.51 -20.09 38.48
CA VAL A 158 -16.21 -20.08 39.92
C VAL A 158 -17.38 -19.52 40.72
N ILE A 159 -17.98 -18.42 40.29
CA ILE A 159 -19.17 -17.84 40.94
C ILE A 159 -20.33 -18.83 40.91
N ALA A 160 -20.59 -19.48 39.78
CA ALA A 160 -21.64 -20.48 39.66
C ALA A 160 -21.41 -21.65 40.63
N LEU A 161 -20.17 -22.16 40.74
CA LEU A 161 -19.82 -23.22 41.70
C LEU A 161 -20.02 -22.80 43.15
N ILE A 162 -19.66 -21.57 43.51
CA ILE A 162 -19.88 -21.01 44.86
C ILE A 162 -21.38 -20.93 45.16
N LEU A 163 -22.19 -20.45 44.21
CA LEU A 163 -23.64 -20.35 44.37
C LEU A 163 -24.30 -21.73 44.50
N ILE A 164 -23.88 -22.71 43.69
CA ILE A 164 -24.36 -24.09 43.78
C ILE A 164 -23.99 -24.70 45.13
N LYS A 165 -22.76 -24.51 45.61
CA LYS A 165 -22.30 -25.00 46.92
C LYS A 165 -23.08 -24.34 48.06
N LYS A 166 -23.34 -23.03 47.99
CA LYS A 166 -24.15 -22.31 48.98
C LYS A 166 -25.60 -22.79 49.00
N ARG A 167 -26.21 -23.04 47.85
CA ARG A 167 -27.58 -23.58 47.74
C ARG A 167 -27.68 -25.00 48.32
N LYS A 168 -26.69 -25.85 48.07
CA LYS A 168 -26.64 -27.20 48.65
C LYS A 168 -26.56 -27.16 50.18
N ASN A 169 -25.69 -26.30 50.73
CA ASN A 169 -25.54 -26.15 52.19
C ASN A 169 -26.76 -25.53 52.87
N SER A 170 -27.47 -24.62 52.19
CA SER A 170 -28.73 -24.04 52.66
C SER A 170 -29.84 -25.08 52.79
N ASN A 171 -29.91 -26.05 51.88
CA ASN A 171 -30.95 -27.06 51.86
C ASN A 171 -30.71 -28.19 52.87
N THR A 172 -29.47 -28.42 53.31
CA THR A 172 -29.13 -29.39 54.37
C THR A 172 -29.28 -28.84 55.79
N ALA A 173 -29.48 -27.53 55.97
CA ALA A 173 -29.65 -26.90 57.28
C ALA A 173 -31.12 -26.77 57.74
N THR A 174 -32.08 -27.21 56.91
CA THR A 174 -33.53 -27.14 57.15
C THR A 174 -34.21 -28.49 57.43
N HIS A 175 -33.47 -29.49 57.92
CA HIS A 175 -34.02 -30.76 58.40
C HIS A 175 -33.76 -30.97 59.89
#